data_AF-A0A7C1J466-F1
#
_entry.id   AF-A0A7C1J466-F1
#
_cell.length_a   1.000
_cell.length_b   1.000
_cell.length_c   1.000
_cell.angle_alpha   90.00
_cell.angle_beta   90.00
_cell.angle_gamma   90.00
#
_symmetry.space_group_name_H-M   'P 1'
#
loop_
_entity.id
_entity.type
_entity.pdbx_description
1 polymer ?
#
loop_
_entity_poly.entity_id
_entity_poly.type
_entity_poly.pdbx_seq_one_letter_code
_entity_poly.pdbx_strand_id
1 'polypeptide(L)'
;MTGSFFLVLEGLDGSGKSEVARRLSIIINAAYPNRALLTYEPHDPSAAGDYLRAALAKKIATTPRALALGFALNRIDHNEREIAPFLQADDHPRVVVCDRYYLSSLVYQSVPPLSIDEVMALNVDARRPDLTLFMDASPETCYARMGSRGRDRELFEQNLADTREKYLGASVYLQQRGETILTVNADHDLLTVLNSVIAVLNQHAPEWLRLPAQTSLDQSREMPVSNIKAALEVHERFLPFLTRL
;
A
#
# COMPACT_ATOMS: atom_id res chain seq x y z
N MET A 1 17.45 14.36 13.07
CA MET A 1 17.73 12.91 12.97
C MET A 1 16.59 12.31 12.18
N THR A 2 16.83 11.85 10.95
CA THR A 2 15.75 11.31 10.12
C THR A 2 15.44 9.88 10.56
N GLY A 3 14.30 9.69 11.23
CA GLY A 3 13.87 8.39 11.73
C GLY A 3 13.48 7.41 10.62
N SER A 4 13.12 6.19 11.03
CA SER A 4 12.47 5.19 10.18
C SER A 4 11.20 5.74 9.53
N PHE A 5 10.81 5.17 8.40
CA PHE A 5 9.80 5.73 7.49
C PHE A 5 8.65 4.75 7.25
N PHE A 6 7.41 5.23 7.33
CA PHE A 6 6.23 4.43 7.03
C PHE A 6 5.56 4.94 5.76
N LEU A 7 5.73 4.17 4.67
CA LEU A 7 5.18 4.43 3.35
C LEU A 7 3.92 3.58 3.14
N VAL A 8 2.82 4.22 2.80
CA VAL A 8 1.56 3.55 2.43
C VAL A 8 1.27 3.77 0.96
N LEU A 9 0.84 2.72 0.25
CA LEU A 9 0.29 2.80 -1.10
C LEU A 9 -1.21 2.54 -1.05
N GLU A 10 -1.98 3.49 -1.53
CA GLU A 10 -3.44 3.45 -1.55
C GLU A 10 -3.97 3.56 -2.98
N GLY A 11 -5.16 3.04 -3.22
CA GLY A 11 -5.78 3.12 -4.54
C GLY A 11 -6.85 2.07 -4.77
N LEU A 12 -7.50 2.20 -5.93
CA LEU A 12 -8.49 1.23 -6.40
C LEU A 12 -7.92 -0.19 -6.51
N ASP A 13 -8.80 -1.17 -6.54
CA ASP A 13 -8.44 -2.49 -7.05
C ASP A 13 -8.12 -2.40 -8.55
N GLY A 14 -7.05 -3.07 -8.97
CA GLY A 14 -6.51 -2.89 -10.33
C GLY A 14 -5.57 -1.70 -10.52
N SER A 15 -5.35 -0.82 -9.53
CA SER A 15 -4.43 0.34 -9.68
C SER A 15 -2.95 -0.06 -9.83
N GLY A 16 -2.59 -1.30 -9.48
CA GLY A 16 -1.20 -1.79 -9.52
C GLY A 16 -0.43 -1.62 -8.21
N LYS A 17 -1.04 -1.05 -7.17
CA LYS A 17 -0.44 -0.79 -5.85
C LYS A 17 0.35 -1.98 -5.26
N SER A 18 -0.22 -3.19 -5.26
CA SER A 18 0.44 -4.38 -4.69
C SER A 18 1.74 -4.74 -5.41
N GLU A 19 1.73 -4.65 -6.73
CA GLU A 19 2.90 -4.98 -7.55
C GLU A 19 3.97 -3.88 -7.45
N VAL A 20 3.55 -2.62 -7.39
CA VAL A 20 4.46 -1.49 -7.15
C VAL A 20 5.10 -1.59 -5.77
N ALA A 21 4.32 -1.86 -4.71
CA ALA A 21 4.82 -2.04 -3.35
C ALA A 21 5.87 -3.17 -3.29
N ARG A 22 5.58 -4.30 -3.95
CA ARG A 22 6.49 -5.44 -4.05
C ARG A 22 7.80 -5.10 -4.77
N ARG A 23 7.74 -4.45 -5.94
CA ARG A 23 8.96 -4.07 -6.67
C ARG A 23 9.75 -3.01 -5.93
N LEU A 24 9.08 -2.05 -5.31
CA LEU A 24 9.71 -1.01 -4.53
C LEU A 24 10.47 -1.59 -3.33
N SER A 25 9.87 -2.52 -2.58
CA SER A 25 10.55 -3.16 -1.44
C SER A 25 11.76 -3.99 -1.87
N ILE A 26 11.70 -4.67 -3.02
CA ILE A 26 12.86 -5.37 -3.62
C ILE A 26 13.96 -4.38 -3.96
N ILE A 27 13.64 -3.26 -4.63
CA ILE A 27 14.62 -2.23 -5.00
C ILE A 27 15.26 -1.61 -3.76
N ILE A 28 14.47 -1.30 -2.73
CA ILE A 28 14.97 -0.76 -1.46
C ILE A 28 15.91 -1.77 -0.80
N ASN A 29 15.54 -3.05 -0.71
CA ASN A 29 16.39 -4.07 -0.09
C ASN A 29 17.64 -4.40 -0.91
N ALA A 30 17.62 -4.20 -2.24
CA ALA A 30 18.80 -4.31 -3.08
C ALA A 30 19.79 -3.16 -2.83
N ALA A 31 19.29 -1.94 -2.60
CA ALA A 31 20.12 -0.78 -2.26
C ALA A 31 20.56 -0.78 -0.78
N TYR A 32 19.68 -1.24 0.10
CA TYR A 32 19.83 -1.21 1.55
C TYR A 32 19.34 -2.54 2.17
N PRO A 33 20.24 -3.53 2.28
CA PRO A 33 19.87 -4.86 2.75
C PRO A 33 19.13 -4.85 4.09
N ASN A 34 18.01 -5.59 4.15
CA ASN A 34 17.15 -5.76 5.32
C ASN A 34 16.56 -4.46 5.89
N ARG A 35 16.44 -3.39 5.08
CA ARG A 35 15.86 -2.11 5.52
C ARG A 35 14.40 -1.92 5.11
N ALA A 36 13.86 -2.74 4.20
CA ALA A 36 12.47 -2.65 3.76
C ALA A 36 11.66 -3.85 4.24
N LEU A 37 10.53 -3.58 4.89
CA LEU A 37 9.47 -4.55 5.14
C LEU A 37 8.31 -4.27 4.18
N LEU A 38 7.86 -5.30 3.45
CA LEU A 38 6.62 -5.26 2.68
C LEU A 38 5.51 -5.87 3.51
N THR A 39 4.40 -5.15 3.67
CA THR A 39 3.19 -5.66 4.32
C THR A 39 1.93 -5.12 3.64
N TYR A 40 0.74 -5.50 4.11
CA TYR A 40 -0.55 -5.11 3.53
C TYR A 40 -1.68 -5.21 4.56
N GLU A 41 -2.79 -4.51 4.27
CA GLU A 41 -4.05 -4.62 5.01
C GLU A 41 -5.24 -5.02 4.11
N PRO A 42 -6.18 -5.89 4.57
CA PRO A 42 -6.22 -6.51 5.90
C PRO A 42 -5.08 -7.53 6.09
N HIS A 43 -4.42 -7.44 7.22
CA HIS A 43 -3.25 -8.24 7.56
C HIS A 43 -3.70 -9.62 8.08
N ASP A 44 -3.66 -10.64 7.22
CA ASP A 44 -4.25 -11.95 7.48
C ASP A 44 -3.43 -13.00 8.26
N PRO A 45 -2.16 -12.82 8.66
CA PRO A 45 -1.57 -13.64 9.72
C PRO A 45 -2.02 -13.17 11.12
N SER A 46 -3.31 -12.79 11.24
CA SER A 46 -3.99 -12.41 12.48
C SER A 46 -5.45 -12.90 12.47
N ALA A 47 -6.01 -13.17 13.65
CA ALA A 47 -7.40 -13.63 13.76
C ALA A 47 -8.41 -12.60 13.21
N ALA A 48 -8.13 -11.31 13.38
CA ALA A 48 -8.92 -10.24 12.79
C ALA A 48 -8.83 -10.25 11.26
N GLY A 49 -7.64 -10.51 10.71
CA GLY A 49 -7.45 -10.62 9.28
C GLY A 49 -8.18 -11.83 8.67
N ASP A 50 -8.15 -13.00 9.31
CA ASP A 50 -8.94 -14.17 8.89
C ASP A 50 -10.45 -13.87 8.84
N TYR A 51 -10.96 -13.20 9.88
CA TYR A 51 -12.34 -12.73 9.93
C TYR A 51 -12.67 -11.78 8.77
N LEU A 52 -11.82 -10.78 8.53
CA LEU A 52 -11.99 -9.80 7.46
C LEU A 52 -11.96 -10.48 6.08
N ARG A 53 -11.04 -11.41 5.85
CA ARG A 53 -10.96 -12.17 4.59
C ARG A 53 -12.23 -12.99 4.36
N ALA A 54 -12.75 -13.65 5.38
CA ALA A 54 -14.01 -14.38 5.28
C ALA A 54 -15.19 -13.45 4.95
N ALA A 55 -15.24 -12.27 5.57
CA ALA A 55 -16.29 -11.28 5.33
C ALA A 55 -16.22 -10.67 3.90
N LEU A 56 -15.02 -10.27 3.45
CA LEU A 56 -14.79 -9.72 2.12
C LEU A 56 -15.11 -10.73 1.00
N ALA A 57 -14.78 -12.00 1.24
CA ALA A 57 -15.13 -13.11 0.36
C ALA A 57 -16.61 -13.55 0.47
N LYS A 58 -17.44 -12.82 1.23
CA LYS A 58 -18.87 -13.11 1.45
C LYS A 58 -19.15 -14.52 2.00
N LYS A 59 -18.17 -15.13 2.68
CA LYS A 59 -18.30 -16.45 3.34
C LYS A 59 -19.04 -16.36 4.67
N ILE A 60 -19.01 -15.19 5.30
CA ILE A 60 -19.74 -14.86 6.51
C ILE A 60 -20.47 -13.53 6.33
N ALA A 61 -21.59 -13.37 7.04
CA ALA A 61 -22.27 -12.08 7.12
C ALA A 61 -21.60 -11.19 8.18
N THR A 62 -21.59 -9.88 7.92
CA THR A 62 -21.11 -8.88 8.89
C THR A 62 -21.93 -7.59 8.75
N THR A 63 -21.95 -6.79 9.82
CA THR A 63 -22.58 -5.45 9.80
C THR A 63 -21.53 -4.39 9.48
N PRO A 64 -21.91 -3.22 8.93
CA PRO A 64 -20.96 -2.14 8.67
C PRO A 64 -20.10 -1.75 9.88
N ARG A 65 -20.72 -1.69 11.07
CA ARG A 65 -20.04 -1.37 12.34
C ARG A 65 -19.07 -2.46 12.77
N ALA A 66 -19.46 -3.74 12.67
CA ALA A 66 -18.56 -4.85 12.97
C ALA A 66 -17.37 -4.89 12.01
N LEU A 67 -17.59 -4.63 10.72
CA LEU A 67 -16.54 -4.58 9.72
C LEU A 67 -15.54 -3.44 10.00
N ALA A 68 -16.02 -2.24 10.34
CA ALA A 68 -15.18 -1.10 10.69
C ALA A 68 -14.32 -1.36 11.94
N LEU A 69 -14.92 -1.94 12.98
CA LEU A 69 -14.18 -2.37 14.19
C LEU A 69 -13.17 -3.48 13.88
N GLY A 70 -13.51 -4.42 12.99
CA GLY A 70 -12.61 -5.48 12.56
C GLY A 70 -11.36 -4.94 11.87
N PHE A 71 -11.51 -3.97 10.95
CA PHE A 71 -10.38 -3.30 10.31
C PHE A 71 -9.53 -2.51 11.32
N ALA A 72 -10.16 -1.78 12.24
CA ALA A 72 -9.43 -1.05 13.28
C ALA A 72 -8.62 -2.00 14.19
N LEU A 73 -9.23 -3.10 14.65
CA LEU A 73 -8.55 -4.14 15.43
C LEU A 73 -7.37 -4.73 14.67
N ASN A 74 -7.59 -5.13 13.41
CA ASN A 74 -6.55 -5.70 12.56
C ASN A 74 -5.35 -4.75 12.40
N ARG A 75 -5.62 -3.46 12.23
CA ARG A 75 -4.61 -2.42 12.07
C ARG A 75 -3.79 -2.16 13.33
N ILE A 76 -4.44 -2.09 14.49
CA ILE A 76 -3.71 -1.91 15.76
C ILE A 76 -2.84 -3.13 16.07
N ASP A 77 -3.36 -4.35 15.90
CA ASP A 77 -2.59 -5.59 16.05
C ASP A 77 -1.37 -5.61 15.11
N HIS A 78 -1.57 -5.25 13.84
CA HIS A 78 -0.51 -5.16 12.84
C HIS A 78 0.55 -4.09 13.19
N ASN A 79 0.13 -2.93 13.71
CA ASN A 79 1.03 -1.89 14.18
C ASN A 79 1.93 -2.37 15.31
N GLU A 80 1.35 -2.99 16.34
CA GLU A 80 2.06 -3.38 17.56
C GLU A 80 2.95 -4.60 17.35
N ARG A 81 2.52 -5.56 16.53
CA ARG A 81 3.24 -6.82 16.33
C ARG A 81 4.31 -6.77 15.25
N GLU A 82 4.14 -5.92 14.24
CA GLU A 82 5.00 -5.96 13.06
C GLU A 82 5.57 -4.58 12.68
N ILE A 83 4.72 -3.58 12.45
CA ILE A 83 5.17 -2.28 11.92
C ILE A 83 6.07 -1.54 12.93
N ALA A 84 5.61 -1.35 14.17
CA ALA A 84 6.37 -0.61 15.17
C ALA A 84 7.67 -1.32 15.57
N PRO A 85 7.68 -2.64 15.87
CA PRO A 85 8.92 -3.36 16.16
C PRO A 85 9.94 -3.29 15.00
N PHE A 86 9.47 -3.36 13.75
CA PHE A 86 10.38 -3.25 12.61
C PHE A 86 10.98 -1.85 12.50
N LEU A 87 10.17 -0.79 12.64
CA LEU A 87 10.64 0.59 12.51
C LEU A 87 11.52 1.05 13.68
N GLN A 88 11.40 0.43 14.86
CA GLN A 88 12.15 0.79 16.07
C GLN A 88 13.49 0.04 16.23
N ALA A 89 13.83 -0.90 15.35
CA ALA A 89 15.06 -1.67 15.49
C ALA A 89 16.34 -0.79 15.44
N ASP A 90 17.21 -0.95 16.43
CA ASP A 90 18.19 0.07 16.88
C ASP A 90 19.43 0.30 15.98
N ASP A 91 19.63 -0.49 14.93
CA ASP A 91 20.90 -0.42 14.18
C ASP A 91 20.89 0.68 13.11
N HIS A 92 19.80 0.81 12.37
CA HIS A 92 19.68 1.71 11.21
C HIS A 92 18.22 2.11 10.97
N PRO A 93 17.94 3.31 10.41
CA PRO A 93 16.60 3.66 9.94
C PRO A 93 16.08 2.62 8.95
N ARG A 94 14.80 2.25 9.09
CA ARG A 94 14.13 1.26 8.23
C ARG A 94 12.87 1.85 7.61
N VAL A 95 12.33 1.17 6.60
CA VAL A 95 11.08 1.55 5.93
C VAL A 95 10.09 0.40 5.89
N VAL A 96 8.85 0.68 6.24
CA VAL A 96 7.71 -0.20 5.97
C VAL A 96 7.02 0.32 4.72
N VAL A 97 6.78 -0.57 3.75
CA VAL A 97 5.98 -0.33 2.55
C VAL A 97 4.69 -1.14 2.71
N CYS A 98 3.56 -0.46 2.92
CA CYS A 98 2.28 -1.10 3.20
C CYS A 98 1.28 -0.87 2.06
N ASP A 99 0.72 -1.96 1.52
CA ASP A 99 -0.40 -1.92 0.58
C ASP A 99 -1.72 -1.82 1.35
N ARG A 100 -2.40 -0.67 1.21
CA ARG A 100 -3.57 -0.23 1.99
C ARG A 100 -3.28 0.07 3.46
N TYR A 101 -4.05 1.01 4.01
CA TYR A 101 -4.05 1.36 5.43
C TYR A 101 -5.41 1.99 5.81
N TYR A 102 -5.47 2.92 6.77
CA TYR A 102 -6.73 3.51 7.20
C TYR A 102 -7.40 4.44 6.18
N LEU A 103 -6.70 4.91 5.13
CA LEU A 103 -7.35 5.66 4.05
C LEU A 103 -8.35 4.76 3.32
N SER A 104 -8.00 3.51 3.03
CA SER A 104 -8.95 2.48 2.59
C SER A 104 -10.14 2.36 3.56
N SER A 105 -9.91 2.42 4.87
CA SER A 105 -11.02 2.34 5.83
C SER A 105 -11.97 3.54 5.73
N LEU A 106 -11.46 4.76 5.58
CA LEU A 106 -12.30 5.94 5.36
C LEU A 106 -13.13 5.81 4.08
N VAL A 107 -12.61 5.14 3.04
CA VAL A 107 -13.33 4.95 1.77
C VAL A 107 -14.42 3.88 1.89
N TYR A 108 -14.08 2.71 2.44
CA TYR A 108 -14.95 1.54 2.39
C TYR A 108 -15.88 1.40 3.60
N GLN A 109 -15.54 1.99 4.75
CA GLN A 109 -16.33 1.87 5.98
C GLN A 109 -17.11 3.12 6.36
N SER A 110 -16.90 4.26 5.70
CA SER A 110 -17.72 5.47 5.86
C SER A 110 -19.04 5.35 5.09
N VAL A 111 -19.86 4.39 5.49
CA VAL A 111 -21.18 4.11 4.91
C VAL A 111 -22.24 4.15 6.02
N PRO A 112 -23.46 4.65 5.75
CA PRO A 112 -24.50 4.74 6.75
C PRO A 112 -24.69 3.43 7.54
N PRO A 113 -24.76 3.50 8.88
CA PRO A 113 -24.90 4.70 9.70
C PRO A 113 -23.58 5.38 10.10
N LEU A 114 -22.41 4.92 9.62
CA LEU A 114 -21.11 5.46 10.01
C LEU A 114 -20.69 6.66 9.16
N SER A 115 -20.36 7.76 9.83
CA SER A 115 -19.68 8.92 9.24
C SER A 115 -18.17 8.71 9.12
N ILE A 116 -17.51 9.53 8.29
CA ILE A 116 -16.05 9.52 8.15
C ILE A 116 -15.33 9.86 9.45
N ASP A 117 -15.88 10.77 10.27
CA ASP A 117 -15.30 11.10 11.57
C ASP A 117 -15.40 9.94 12.56
N GLU A 118 -16.53 9.20 12.57
CA GLU A 118 -16.65 7.98 13.38
C GLU A 118 -15.66 6.90 12.96
N VAL A 119 -15.47 6.67 11.66
CA VAL A 119 -14.48 5.70 11.16
C VAL A 119 -13.06 6.16 11.49
N MET A 120 -12.75 7.46 11.37
CA MET A 120 -11.45 7.99 11.76
C MET A 120 -11.20 7.84 13.26
N ALA A 121 -12.21 8.04 14.10
CA ALA A 121 -12.10 7.86 15.55
C ALA A 121 -11.72 6.42 15.94
N LEU A 122 -12.17 5.41 15.19
CA LEU A 122 -11.74 4.02 15.39
C LEU A 122 -10.25 3.78 15.08
N ASN A 123 -9.61 4.69 14.34
CA ASN A 123 -8.24 4.57 13.85
C ASN A 123 -7.27 5.56 14.50
N VAL A 124 -7.70 6.27 15.54
CA VAL A 124 -6.91 7.35 16.17
C VAL A 124 -5.58 6.87 16.76
N ASP A 125 -5.54 5.63 17.25
CA ASP A 125 -4.34 5.02 17.83
C ASP A 125 -3.43 4.36 16.78
N ALA A 126 -3.85 4.35 15.50
CA ALA A 126 -3.03 3.80 14.44
C ALA A 126 -1.83 4.71 14.15
N ARG A 127 -0.67 4.11 13.85
CA ARG A 127 0.51 4.86 13.44
C ARG A 127 0.20 5.67 12.17
N ARG A 128 0.33 6.98 12.25
CA ARG A 128 0.24 7.86 11.09
C ARG A 128 1.32 7.52 10.04
N PRO A 129 0.99 7.35 8.74
CA PRO A 129 1.98 7.24 7.68
C PRO A 129 2.84 8.49 7.58
N ASP A 130 4.13 8.30 7.29
CA ASP A 130 5.05 9.39 6.99
C ASP A 130 4.78 9.93 5.57
N LEU A 131 4.34 9.04 4.66
CA LEU A 131 3.87 9.38 3.32
C LEU A 131 2.84 8.34 2.84
N THR A 132 1.74 8.82 2.29
CA THR A 132 0.79 7.99 1.53
C THR A 132 0.85 8.37 0.05
N LEU A 133 1.03 7.38 -0.81
CA LEU A 133 0.95 7.52 -2.26
C LEU A 133 -0.40 6.99 -2.75
N PHE A 134 -1.26 7.90 -3.21
CA PHE A 134 -2.49 7.52 -3.88
C PHE A 134 -2.22 7.19 -5.34
N MET A 135 -2.28 5.90 -5.67
CA MET A 135 -2.10 5.34 -7.00
C MET A 135 -3.38 5.56 -7.82
N ASP A 136 -3.47 6.72 -8.46
CA ASP A 136 -4.67 7.15 -9.18
C ASP A 136 -4.67 6.58 -10.60
N ALA A 137 -5.46 5.54 -10.81
CA ALA A 137 -5.74 4.96 -12.12
C ALA A 137 -7.21 5.14 -12.45
N SER A 138 -7.50 5.34 -13.74
CA SER A 138 -8.87 5.39 -14.24
C SER A 138 -9.62 4.08 -13.96
N PRO A 139 -10.96 4.13 -13.75
CA PRO A 139 -11.79 2.93 -13.64
C PRO A 139 -11.58 1.97 -14.81
N GLU A 140 -11.44 2.49 -16.03
CA GLU A 140 -11.21 1.73 -17.26
C GLU A 140 -9.90 0.93 -17.18
N THR A 141 -8.80 1.58 -16.80
CA THR A 141 -7.50 0.91 -16.56
C THR A 141 -7.62 -0.16 -15.48
N CYS A 142 -8.30 0.15 -14.38
CA CYS A 142 -8.48 -0.77 -13.26
C CYS A 142 -9.26 -2.03 -13.68
N TYR A 143 -10.40 -1.85 -14.35
CA TYR A 143 -11.20 -2.97 -14.86
C TYR A 143 -10.42 -3.81 -15.88
N ALA A 144 -9.67 -3.19 -16.79
CA ALA A 144 -8.83 -3.93 -17.75
C ALA A 144 -7.78 -4.81 -17.04
N ARG A 145 -7.15 -4.30 -15.98
CA ARG A 145 -6.15 -5.02 -15.19
C ARG A 145 -6.73 -6.08 -14.26
N MET A 146 -7.97 -5.93 -13.81
CA MET A 146 -8.67 -6.94 -13.01
C MET A 146 -9.24 -8.07 -13.89
N GLY A 147 -9.78 -7.72 -15.06
CA GLY A 147 -10.35 -8.69 -16.00
C GLY A 147 -9.34 -9.74 -16.48
N SER A 148 -8.04 -9.38 -16.56
CA SER A 148 -6.98 -10.33 -16.89
C SER A 148 -6.61 -11.31 -15.75
N ARG A 149 -7.09 -11.08 -14.52
CA ARG A 149 -6.78 -11.90 -13.34
C ARG A 149 -7.76 -13.04 -13.07
N GLY A 150 -8.89 -13.09 -13.79
CA GLY A 150 -9.82 -14.23 -13.78
C GLY A 150 -10.47 -14.56 -12.43
N ARG A 151 -10.60 -13.60 -11.50
CA ARG A 151 -11.25 -13.81 -10.19
C ARG A 151 -12.68 -13.27 -10.14
N ASP A 152 -13.48 -13.91 -9.28
CA ASP A 152 -14.79 -13.40 -8.86
C ASP A 152 -14.66 -12.06 -8.16
N ARG A 153 -15.62 -11.15 -8.41
CA ARG A 153 -15.59 -9.79 -7.87
C ARG A 153 -15.77 -9.75 -6.36
N GLU A 154 -14.85 -9.11 -5.65
CA GLU A 154 -14.97 -8.85 -4.21
C GLU A 154 -16.09 -7.85 -3.87
N LEU A 155 -16.40 -7.69 -2.57
CA LEU A 155 -17.52 -6.89 -2.06
C LEU A 155 -17.57 -5.45 -2.61
N PHE A 156 -16.42 -4.84 -2.92
CA PHE A 156 -16.32 -3.42 -3.26
C PHE A 156 -16.05 -3.11 -4.74
N GLU A 157 -16.08 -4.10 -5.64
CA GLU A 157 -15.65 -3.93 -7.05
C GLU A 157 -16.74 -3.47 -8.04
N GLN A 158 -17.88 -2.96 -7.57
CA GLN A 158 -19.04 -2.68 -8.44
C GLN A 158 -19.10 -1.25 -9.00
N ASN A 159 -18.49 -0.28 -8.32
CA ASN A 159 -18.48 1.11 -8.78
C ASN A 159 -17.13 1.80 -8.47
N LEU A 160 -16.14 1.55 -9.34
CA LEU A 160 -14.82 2.14 -9.21
C LEU A 160 -14.79 3.67 -9.38
N ALA A 161 -15.72 4.26 -10.14
CA ALA A 161 -15.80 5.70 -10.31
C ALA A 161 -16.15 6.38 -8.97
N ASP A 162 -17.25 5.95 -8.33
CA ASP A 162 -17.63 6.44 -7.00
C ASP A 162 -16.53 6.16 -5.96
N THR A 163 -15.90 4.99 -6.04
CA THR A 163 -14.82 4.62 -5.11
C THR A 163 -13.62 5.55 -5.27
N ARG A 164 -13.27 5.92 -6.51
CA ARG A 164 -12.19 6.89 -6.80
C ARG A 164 -12.51 8.26 -6.21
N GLU A 165 -13.74 8.74 -6.39
CA GLU A 165 -14.18 10.01 -5.80
C GLU A 165 -14.10 9.99 -4.26
N LYS A 166 -14.48 8.87 -3.63
CA LYS A 166 -14.32 8.68 -2.18
C LYS A 166 -12.86 8.73 -1.75
N TYR A 167 -11.94 8.11 -2.50
CA TYR A 167 -10.50 8.23 -2.22
C TYR A 167 -10.02 9.67 -2.29
N LEU A 168 -10.42 10.42 -3.31
CA LEU A 168 -10.06 11.84 -3.45
C LEU A 168 -10.59 12.66 -2.27
N GLY A 169 -11.86 12.46 -1.89
CA GLY A 169 -12.46 13.13 -0.74
C GLY A 169 -11.80 12.77 0.60
N ALA A 170 -11.54 11.48 0.84
CA ALA A 170 -10.86 11.01 2.04
C ALA A 170 -9.39 11.47 2.10
N SER A 171 -8.73 11.60 0.95
CA SER A 171 -7.37 12.17 0.87
C SER A 171 -7.36 13.63 1.31
N VAL A 172 -8.29 14.46 0.81
CA VAL A 172 -8.44 15.85 1.24
C VAL A 172 -8.74 15.93 2.75
N TYR A 173 -9.63 15.06 3.25
CA TYR A 173 -9.98 15.00 4.66
C TYR A 173 -8.77 14.73 5.58
N LEU A 174 -7.86 13.84 5.17
CA LEU A 174 -6.63 13.53 5.92
C LEU A 174 -5.54 14.60 5.73
N GLN A 175 -5.40 15.18 4.54
CA GLN A 175 -4.50 16.30 4.28
C GLN A 175 -4.84 17.51 5.16
N GLN A 176 -6.13 17.82 5.36
CA GLN A 176 -6.58 18.86 6.29
C GLN A 176 -6.23 18.57 7.76
N ARG A 177 -5.98 17.30 8.10
CA ARG A 177 -5.48 16.85 9.41
C ARG A 177 -3.95 16.76 9.46
N GLY A 178 -3.28 17.24 8.40
CA GLY A 178 -1.82 17.36 8.28
C GLY A 178 -1.10 16.16 7.67
N GLU A 179 -1.82 15.21 7.05
CA GLU A 179 -1.17 14.04 6.44
C GLU A 179 -0.57 14.38 5.08
N THR A 180 0.59 13.80 4.79
CA THR A 180 1.23 13.91 3.47
C THR A 180 0.67 12.83 2.57
N ILE A 181 -0.28 13.20 1.71
CA ILE A 181 -0.83 12.33 0.68
C ILE A 181 -0.51 12.92 -0.68
N LEU A 182 0.18 12.15 -1.52
CA LEU A 182 0.58 12.56 -2.86
C LEU A 182 -0.01 11.61 -3.90
N THR A 183 -0.53 12.18 -4.98
CA THR A 183 -1.10 11.40 -6.08
C THR A 183 -0.04 11.02 -7.10
N VAL A 184 -0.04 9.75 -7.52
CA VAL A 184 0.76 9.25 -8.64
C VAL A 184 -0.18 8.74 -9.72
N ASN A 185 -0.01 9.23 -10.95
CA ASN A 185 -0.76 8.74 -12.10
C ASN A 185 -0.37 7.27 -12.37
N ALA A 186 -1.33 6.37 -12.18
CA ALA A 186 -1.18 4.93 -12.30
C ALA A 186 -1.81 4.35 -13.57
N ASP A 187 -2.19 5.17 -14.55
CA ASP A 187 -2.72 4.73 -15.85
C ASP A 187 -1.65 4.15 -16.80
N HIS A 188 -0.37 4.45 -16.56
CA HIS A 188 0.73 3.99 -17.40
C HIS A 188 1.14 2.53 -17.13
N ASP A 189 2.08 2.00 -17.91
CA ASP A 189 2.67 0.70 -17.65
C ASP A 189 3.39 0.67 -16.30
N LEU A 190 3.58 -0.54 -15.76
CA LEU A 190 4.14 -0.75 -14.43
C LEU A 190 5.51 -0.09 -14.22
N LEU A 191 6.38 -0.08 -15.23
CA LEU A 191 7.72 0.49 -15.09
C LEU A 191 7.66 2.02 -15.01
N THR A 192 6.84 2.64 -15.84
CA THR A 192 6.58 4.10 -15.79
C THR A 192 6.00 4.53 -14.45
N VAL A 193 5.02 3.76 -13.93
CA VAL A 193 4.41 4.02 -12.63
C VAL A 193 5.41 3.85 -11.49
N LEU A 194 6.21 2.78 -11.51
CA LEU A 194 7.25 2.53 -10.51
C LEU A 194 8.30 3.65 -10.48
N ASN A 195 8.75 4.12 -11.65
CA ASN A 195 9.69 5.23 -11.75
C ASN A 195 9.10 6.54 -11.20
N SER A 196 7.81 6.77 -11.42
CA SER A 196 7.10 7.92 -10.85
C SER A 196 7.05 7.84 -9.32
N VAL A 197 6.75 6.66 -8.76
CA VAL A 197 6.77 6.41 -7.31
C VAL A 197 8.17 6.65 -6.73
N ILE A 198 9.22 6.16 -7.38
CA ILE A 198 10.61 6.39 -6.94
C ILE A 198 10.96 7.89 -6.97
N ALA A 199 10.54 8.61 -8.02
CA ALA A 199 10.77 10.04 -8.12
C ALA A 199 10.11 10.81 -6.97
N VAL A 200 8.85 10.50 -6.65
CA VAL A 200 8.14 11.10 -5.51
C VAL A 200 8.82 10.73 -4.19
N LEU A 201 9.20 9.45 -4.01
CA LEU A 201 9.90 9.00 -2.81
C LEU A 201 11.20 9.76 -2.61
N ASN A 202 12.01 9.96 -3.66
CA ASN A 202 13.28 10.69 -3.56
C ASN A 202 13.12 12.15 -3.15
N GLN A 203 12.01 12.76 -3.55
CA GLN A 203 11.71 14.16 -3.25
C GLN A 203 11.17 14.34 -1.82
N HIS A 204 10.42 13.37 -1.30
CA HIS A 204 9.66 13.52 -0.05
C HIS A 204 10.13 12.64 1.11
N ALA A 205 10.94 11.61 0.86
CA ALA A 205 11.49 10.74 1.89
C ALA A 205 12.81 11.29 2.47
N PRO A 206 13.22 10.79 3.66
CA PRO A 206 14.55 11.01 4.20
C PRO A 206 15.67 10.72 3.22
N GLU A 207 16.78 11.44 3.34
CA GLU A 207 17.95 11.29 2.49
C GLU A 207 18.47 9.85 2.42
N TRP A 208 18.43 9.12 3.55
CA TRP A 208 18.89 7.73 3.62
C TRP A 208 18.08 6.77 2.74
N LEU A 209 16.82 7.10 2.42
CA LEU A 209 15.90 6.28 1.63
C LEU A 209 15.90 6.64 0.14
N ARG A 210 16.68 7.63 -0.29
CA ARG A 210 16.73 8.05 -1.69
C ARG A 210 17.32 6.97 -2.59
N LEU A 211 16.51 6.46 -3.51
CA LEU A 211 16.90 5.49 -4.51
C LEU A 211 17.49 6.18 -5.74
N PRO A 212 18.46 5.58 -6.44
CA PRO A 212 18.92 6.14 -7.71
C PRO A 212 17.76 6.21 -8.71
N ALA A 213 17.55 7.38 -9.31
CA ALA A 213 16.63 7.50 -10.43
C ALA A 213 17.17 6.63 -11.58
N GLN A 214 16.31 5.83 -12.23
CA GLN A 214 16.71 5.00 -13.37
C GLN A 214 17.06 5.82 -14.64
N THR A 215 17.24 7.14 -14.53
CA THR A 215 17.64 8.04 -15.62
C THR A 215 19.13 7.96 -15.91
N SER A 216 19.58 6.79 -16.36
CA SER A 216 20.54 6.59 -17.45
C SER A 216 20.96 5.12 -17.47
N LEU A 217 20.64 4.41 -18.55
CA LEU A 217 21.43 3.26 -19.00
C LEU A 217 22.81 3.75 -19.48
N ASP A 218 23.56 4.44 -18.62
CA ASP A 218 24.94 4.80 -18.88
C ASP A 218 25.83 3.71 -18.24
N GLN A 219 26.50 2.95 -19.10
CA GLN A 219 27.27 1.75 -18.82
C GLN A 219 28.58 2.03 -18.04
N SER A 220 28.70 3.17 -17.35
CA SER A 220 30.00 3.67 -16.89
C SER A 220 30.13 3.90 -15.37
N ARG A 221 29.12 3.55 -14.57
CA ARG A 221 29.27 3.44 -13.10
C ARG A 221 28.64 2.16 -12.59
N GLU A 222 29.50 1.22 -12.19
CA GLU A 222 29.16 -0.05 -11.57
C GLU A 222 28.45 0.17 -10.22
N MET A 223 27.12 0.31 -10.26
CA MET A 223 26.31 -0.57 -9.43
C MET A 223 26.02 -1.82 -10.25
N PRO A 224 26.02 -3.05 -9.69
CA PRO A 224 25.69 -4.21 -10.48
C PRO A 224 24.19 -4.16 -10.83
N VAL A 225 23.87 -3.56 -11.98
CA VAL A 225 22.54 -3.57 -12.62
C VAL A 225 22.09 -5.01 -12.90
N SER A 226 23.04 -5.96 -12.93
CA SER A 226 22.79 -7.39 -12.89
C SER A 226 21.90 -7.80 -11.70
N ASN A 227 21.94 -7.11 -10.57
CA ASN A 227 21.19 -7.51 -9.37
C ASN A 227 19.72 -7.08 -9.34
N ILE A 228 19.30 -5.98 -10.00
CA ILE A 228 17.89 -5.56 -9.97
C ILE A 228 17.07 -6.35 -10.98
N LYS A 229 17.58 -6.51 -12.21
CA LYS A 229 16.91 -7.34 -13.23
C LYS A 229 16.94 -8.81 -12.80
N ALA A 230 18.05 -9.30 -12.24
CA ALA A 230 18.08 -10.65 -11.66
C ALA A 230 17.23 -10.78 -10.40
N ALA A 231 17.13 -9.78 -9.51
CA ALA A 231 16.22 -9.86 -8.35
C ALA A 231 14.75 -9.93 -8.78
N LEU A 232 14.37 -9.22 -9.85
CA LEU A 232 13.04 -9.30 -10.44
C LEU A 232 12.81 -10.64 -11.17
N GLU A 233 13.78 -11.16 -11.93
CA GLU A 233 13.70 -12.42 -12.69
C GLU A 233 13.83 -13.69 -11.82
N VAL A 234 14.63 -13.66 -10.75
CA VAL A 234 14.79 -14.78 -9.79
C VAL A 234 13.53 -14.96 -8.95
N HIS A 235 12.83 -13.86 -8.62
CA HIS A 235 11.61 -13.92 -7.83
C HIS A 235 10.39 -14.40 -8.64
N GLU A 236 10.32 -14.13 -9.96
CA GLU A 236 9.28 -14.68 -10.84
C GLU A 236 9.32 -16.22 -10.93
N ARG A 237 10.45 -16.86 -10.60
CA ARG A 237 10.60 -18.33 -10.60
C ARG A 237 10.12 -19.04 -9.33
N PHE A 238 9.72 -18.31 -8.28
CA PHE A 238 9.31 -18.90 -6.99
C PHE A 238 7.95 -18.39 -6.50
N LEU A 239 6.89 -18.72 -7.24
CA LEU A 239 5.51 -18.40 -6.86
C LEU A 239 4.74 -19.64 -6.39
N PRO A 240 4.35 -19.65 -5.11
CA PRO A 240 2.94 -19.80 -4.77
C PRO A 240 2.51 -18.67 -3.82
N PHE A 241 2.12 -17.52 -4.38
CA PHE A 241 1.49 -16.42 -3.62
C PHE A 241 0.41 -15.67 -4.42
N LEU A 242 0.11 -16.06 -5.66
CA LEU A 242 -0.81 -15.34 -6.54
C LEU A 242 -2.32 -15.60 -6.29
N THR A 243 -2.69 -16.33 -5.24
CA THR A 243 -4.10 -16.70 -4.99
C THR A 243 -4.73 -16.08 -3.74
N ARG A 244 -4.06 -15.17 -3.01
CA ARG A 244 -4.63 -14.53 -1.80
C ARG A 244 -4.43 -13.01 -1.67
N LEU A 245 -4.27 -12.30 -2.79
CA LEU A 245 -4.49 -10.85 -2.85
C LEU A 245 -5.61 -10.57 -3.82
#